data_AF-A0A920R8D8-F1
#
_entry.id   AF-A0A920R8D8-F1
#
_cell.length_a   1.000
_cell.length_b   1.000
_cell.length_c   1.000
_cell.angle_alpha   90.00
_cell.angle_beta   90.00
_cell.angle_gamma   90.00
#
_symmetry.space_group_name_H-M   'P 1'
#
loop_
_entity.id
_entity.type
_entity.pdbx_description
1 polymer ?
#
loop_
_entity_poly.entity_id
_entity_poly.type
_entity_poly.pdbx_seq_one_letter_code
_entity_poly.pdbx_strand_id
1 'polypeptide(L)'
;MIEELGERRAELIDLLPDGKGRVRLSYLISTRGLIGFRSQFLSITSGSGIMTHVFEHYGEYKEIELATRKNGVLVSMVKGKTLAYSLFKSTR
;
A
#
# COMPACT_ATOMS: atom_id res chain seq x y z
N MET A 1 -5.94 -5.67 6.58
CA MET A 1 -6.47 -4.35 6.17
C MET A 1 -6.35 -3.33 7.30
N ILE A 2 -6.91 -3.63 8.49
CA ILE A 2 -6.77 -2.80 9.70
C ILE A 2 -5.30 -2.67 10.12
N GLU A 3 -4.56 -3.77 10.13
CA GLU A 3 -3.13 -3.80 10.52
C GLU A 3 -2.24 -2.97 9.58
N GLU A 4 -2.36 -3.17 8.25
CA GLU A 4 -1.65 -2.39 7.24
C GLU A 4 -1.92 -0.88 7.30
N LEU A 5 -3.16 -0.50 7.66
CA LEU A 5 -3.56 0.89 7.85
C LEU A 5 -3.01 1.43 9.18
N GLY A 6 -2.96 0.60 10.22
CA GLY A 6 -2.31 0.91 11.49
C GLY A 6 -0.81 1.19 11.33
N GLU A 7 -0.09 0.38 10.54
CA GLU A 7 1.33 0.63 10.22
C GLU A 7 1.56 1.97 9.52
N ARG A 8 0.59 2.43 8.73
CA ARG A 8 0.64 3.73 8.02
C ARG A 8 0.15 4.90 8.88
N ARG A 9 -0.03 4.69 10.19
CA ARG A 9 -0.59 5.66 11.14
C ARG A 9 -1.94 6.24 10.70
N ALA A 10 -2.78 5.40 10.11
CA ALA A 10 -4.15 5.77 9.83
C ALA A 10 -4.98 5.74 11.12
N GLU A 11 -5.69 6.82 11.40
CA GLU A 11 -6.62 6.89 12.54
C GLU A 11 -7.99 6.38 12.11
N LEU A 12 -8.53 5.39 12.82
CA LEU A 12 -9.88 4.91 12.58
C LEU A 12 -10.87 5.96 13.09
N ILE A 13 -11.66 6.52 12.17
CA ILE A 13 -12.71 7.50 12.49
C ILE A 13 -14.01 6.77 12.77
N ASP A 14 -14.38 5.82 11.91
CA ASP A 14 -15.67 5.16 11.96
C ASP A 14 -15.59 3.73 11.41
N LEU A 15 -16.42 2.85 11.99
CA LEU A 15 -16.56 1.45 11.60
C LEU A 15 -18.04 1.12 11.58
N LEU A 16 -18.59 0.99 10.37
CA LEU A 16 -20.00 0.68 10.15
C LEU A 16 -20.16 -0.71 9.53
N PRO A 17 -20.61 -1.73 10.29
CA PRO A 17 -20.93 -3.03 9.73
C PRO A 17 -22.31 -2.97 9.04
N ASP A 18 -22.38 -3.39 7.77
CA ASP A 18 -23.62 -3.37 6.96
C ASP A 18 -24.54 -4.57 7.24
N GLY A 19 -24.19 -5.41 8.23
CA GLY A 19 -24.91 -6.64 8.62
C GLY A 19 -24.94 -7.76 7.57
N LYS A 20 -24.65 -7.44 6.31
CA LYS A 20 -24.65 -8.34 5.13
C LYS A 20 -23.26 -8.90 4.80
N GLY A 21 -22.36 -8.93 5.79
CA GLY A 21 -20.99 -9.44 5.64
C GLY A 21 -19.97 -8.45 5.07
N ARG A 22 -20.36 -7.19 4.84
CA ARG A 22 -19.45 -6.08 4.48
C ARG A 22 -19.33 -5.09 5.63
N VAL A 23 -18.12 -4.54 5.80
CA VAL A 23 -17.83 -3.51 6.79
C VAL A 23 -17.28 -2.29 6.06
N ARG A 24 -17.86 -1.13 6.34
CA ARG A 24 -17.35 0.16 5.91
C ARG A 24 -16.40 0.68 6.98
N LEU A 25 -15.19 1.03 6.57
CA LEU A 25 -14.17 1.59 7.44
C LEU A 25 -13.81 2.98 6.94
N SER A 26 -13.89 3.97 7.82
CA SER A 26 -13.48 5.34 7.56
C SER A 26 -12.20 5.62 8.33
N TYR A 27 -11.15 6.04 7.61
CA TYR A 27 -9.84 6.33 8.19
C TYR A 27 -9.38 7.72 7.81
N LEU A 28 -8.74 8.41 8.77
CA LEU A 28 -7.94 9.59 8.51
C LEU A 28 -6.50 9.15 8.28
N ILE A 29 -5.97 9.40 7.09
CA ILE A 29 -4.60 9.05 6.72
C ILE A 29 -3.94 10.20 5.97
N SER A 30 -2.65 10.42 6.20
CA SER A 30 -1.90 11.40 5.42
C SER A 30 -1.82 10.99 3.95
N THR A 31 -1.76 11.98 3.05
CA THR A 31 -1.60 11.72 1.60
C THR A 31 -0.37 10.87 1.29
N ARG A 32 0.74 11.05 2.04
CA ARG A 32 1.96 10.26 1.83
C ARG A 32 1.73 8.79 2.19
N GLY A 33 1.04 8.52 3.31
CA GLY A 33 0.64 7.18 3.72
C GLY A 33 -0.33 6.51 2.74
N LEU A 34 -1.01 7.25 1.86
CA LEU A 34 -1.90 6.69 0.84
C LEU A 34 -1.15 6.22 -0.43
N ILE A 35 0.08 6.70 -0.66
CA ILE A 35 0.87 6.36 -1.84
C ILE A 35 1.20 4.85 -1.82
N GLY A 36 0.88 4.17 -2.93
CA GLY A 36 1.08 2.74 -3.09
C GLY A 36 0.05 1.84 -2.38
N PHE A 37 -0.78 2.40 -1.49
CA PHE A 37 -1.77 1.62 -0.74
C PHE A 37 -2.88 1.07 -1.63
N ARG A 38 -3.28 1.80 -2.68
CA ARG A 38 -4.30 1.32 -3.64
C ARG A 38 -3.97 -0.06 -4.23
N SER A 39 -2.71 -0.29 -4.61
CA SER A 39 -2.28 -1.58 -5.17
C SER A 39 -2.31 -2.68 -4.10
N GLN A 40 -1.81 -2.39 -2.90
CA GLN A 40 -1.83 -3.34 -1.78
C GLN A 40 -3.25 -3.69 -1.35
N PHE A 41 -4.16 -2.71 -1.33
CA PHE A 41 -5.55 -2.92 -0.98
C PHE A 41 -6.26 -3.86 -1.96
N LEU A 42 -5.98 -3.73 -3.27
CA LEU A 42 -6.51 -4.66 -4.27
C LEU A 42 -5.98 -6.08 -4.03
N SER A 43 -4.70 -6.23 -3.66
CA SER A 43 -4.12 -7.52 -3.31
C SER A 43 -4.74 -8.12 -2.04
N ILE A 44 -4.96 -7.32 -0.99
CA ILE A 44 -5.53 -7.76 0.30
C ILE A 44 -7.01 -8.14 0.15
N THR A 45 -7.75 -7.41 -0.68
CA THR A 45 -9.19 -7.64 -0.89
C THR A 45 -9.50 -8.58 -2.04
N SER A 46 -8.48 -9.12 -2.72
CA SER A 46 -8.62 -9.89 -3.94
C SER A 46 -9.51 -9.20 -4.98
N GLY A 47 -9.46 -7.86 -5.03
CA GLY A 47 -10.28 -7.03 -5.92
C GLY A 47 -11.75 -6.83 -5.54
N SER A 48 -12.22 -7.37 -4.42
CA SER A 48 -13.62 -7.24 -3.98
C SER A 48 -13.94 -5.95 -3.21
N GLY A 49 -12.91 -5.25 -2.74
CA GLY A 49 -13.04 -4.04 -1.93
C GLY A 49 -13.22 -2.78 -2.79
N ILE A 50 -14.05 -1.86 -2.30
CA ILE A 50 -14.18 -0.50 -2.87
C ILE A 50 -13.41 0.45 -1.95
N MET A 51 -12.49 1.23 -2.53
CA MET A 51 -11.75 2.28 -1.83
C MET A 51 -12.06 3.61 -2.48
N THR A 52 -12.43 4.59 -1.65
CA THR A 52 -12.53 6.00 -2.04
C THR A 52 -11.70 6.81 -1.06
N HIS A 53 -10.99 7.82 -1.54
CA HIS A 53 -10.27 8.78 -0.70
C HIS A 53 -10.68 10.18 -1.14
N VAL A 54 -10.90 11.06 -0.17
CA VAL A 54 -11.21 12.48 -0.40
C VAL A 54 -10.26 13.28 0.49
N PHE A 55 -9.78 14.40 -0.03
CA PHE A 55 -8.96 15.32 0.77
C PHE A 55 -9.86 16.03 1.79
N GLU A 56 -9.49 15.95 3.08
CA GLU A 56 -10.25 16.57 4.17
C GLU A 56 -9.62 17.90 4.60
N HIS A 57 -8.39 17.87 5.14
CA HIS A 57 -7.70 19.08 5.60
C HIS A 57 -6.17 18.93 5.56
N TYR A 58 -5.47 20.07 5.67
CA TYR A 58 -4.05 20.08 6.03
C TYR A 58 -3.93 19.99 7.56
N GLY A 59 -3.23 18.96 8.05
CA GLY A 59 -2.93 18.79 9.48
C GLY A 59 -1.46 19.04 9.78
N GLU A 60 -1.11 18.97 11.07
CA GLU A 60 0.29 18.96 11.49
C GLU A 60 1.05 17.80 10.85
N TYR A 61 2.36 18.01 10.65
CA TYR A 61 3.22 17.01 10.04
C TYR A 61 3.31 15.77 10.93
N LYS A 62 2.52 14.74 10.60
CA LYS A 62 2.72 13.40 11.16
C LYS A 62 3.96 12.82 10.49
N GLU A 63 5.04 12.70 11.27
CA GLU A 63 6.26 12.01 10.87
C GLU A 63 5.93 10.54 10.66
N ILE A 64 5.69 10.20 9.40
CA ILE A 64 5.40 8.83 8.98
C ILE A 64 6.69 8.36 8.32
N GLU A 65 7.32 7.36 8.91
CA GLU A 65 8.23 6.49 8.18
C GLU A 65 7.40 5.81 7.09
N LEU A 66 7.33 6.45 5.91
CA LEU A 66 6.80 5.78 4.75
C LEU A 66 7.68 4.55 4.56
N ALA A 67 7.06 3.37 4.61
CA ALA A 67 7.70 2.11 4.31
C ALA A 67 8.44 2.26 2.98
N THR A 68 9.74 2.53 3.08
CA THR A 68 10.61 2.62 1.92
C THR A 68 10.62 1.23 1.31
N ARG A 69 10.68 1.16 -0.01
CA ARG A 69 10.63 -0.11 -0.74
C ARG A 69 11.61 -1.09 -0.09
N LYS A 70 11.09 -2.19 0.50
CA LYS A 70 11.93 -3.20 1.18
C LYS A 70 12.90 -3.89 0.22
N ASN A 71 12.58 -3.88 -1.07
CA ASN A 71 13.35 -4.56 -2.10
C ASN A 71 14.21 -3.56 -2.87
N GLY A 72 15.49 -3.89 -3.03
CA GLY A 72 16.39 -3.22 -3.96
C GLY A 72 15.96 -3.42 -5.42
N VAL A 73 16.57 -2.66 -6.32
CA VAL A 73 16.34 -2.79 -7.76
C VAL A 73 17.51 -3.53 -8.39
N LEU A 74 17.21 -4.46 -9.31
CA LEU A 74 18.23 -5.06 -10.17
C LEU A 74 18.49 -4.10 -11.33
N VAL A 75 19.71 -3.55 -11.38
CA VAL A 75 20.16 -2.66 -12.46
C VAL A 75 21.09 -3.44 -13.37
N SER A 76 20.75 -3.54 -14.66
CA SER A 76 21.64 -4.17 -15.65
C SER A 76 22.86 -3.30 -15.91
N MET A 77 24.05 -3.89 -15.84
CA MET A 77 25.30 -3.21 -16.17
C MET A 77 25.55 -3.11 -17.69
N VAL A 78 24.87 -3.93 -18.52
CA VAL A 78 25.12 -4.01 -19.97
C VAL A 78 23.81 -4.03 -20.76
N LYS A 79 23.80 -3.39 -21.94
CA LYS A 79 22.69 -3.51 -22.90
C LYS A 79 22.87 -4.78 -23.75
N GLY A 80 21.96 -5.74 -23.64
CA GLY A 80 21.98 -6.99 -24.42
C GLY A 80 20.80 -7.92 -24.12
N LYS A 81 20.61 -8.97 -24.92
CA LYS A 81 19.58 -10.00 -24.67
C LYS A 81 19.98 -10.85 -23.45
N THR A 82 19.11 -10.91 -22.44
CA THR A 82 19.33 -11.69 -21.22
C THR A 82 19.25 -13.20 -21.52
N LEU A 83 20.26 -13.98 -21.15
CA LEU A 83 20.21 -15.43 -21.23
C LEU A 83 19.46 -16.00 -20.01
N ALA A 84 18.68 -17.07 -20.18
CA ALA A 84 17.89 -17.69 -19.11
C ALA A 84 18.73 -18.06 -17.86
N TYR A 85 19.99 -18.47 -18.05
CA TYR A 85 20.93 -18.77 -16.95
C TYR A 85 21.28 -17.53 -16.11
N SER A 86 21.45 -16.37 -16.75
CA SER A 86 21.77 -15.12 -16.05
C SER A 86 20.60 -14.60 -15.19
N LEU A 87 19.36 -14.84 -15.64
CA LEU A 87 18.16 -14.52 -14.87
C LEU A 87 18.02 -15.42 -13.63
N PHE A 88 18.27 -16.73 -13.79
CA PHE A 88 18.21 -17.70 -12.68
C PHE A 88 19.23 -17.40 -11.59
N LYS A 89 20.45 -17.00 -11.97
CA LYS A 89 21.53 -16.67 -11.01
C LYS A 89 21.30 -15.33 -10.29
N SER A 90 20.63 -14.37 -10.93
CA SER A 90 20.32 -13.05 -10.34
C SER A 90 19.12 -13.06 -9.41
N THR A 91 18.34 -14.16 -9.35
CA THR A 91 17.13 -14.29 -8.52
C THR A 91 17.41 -15.01 -7.19
N ARG A 92 18.69 -15.20 -6.83
CA ARG A 92 19.12 -15.78 -5.54
C ARG A 92 19.75 -14.75 -4.63
#